data_AF-A0A7L3FFM2-F1
#
_entry.id   AF-A0A7L3FFM2-F1
#
_cell.length_a   1.000
_cell.length_b   1.000
_cell.length_c   1.000
_cell.angle_alpha   90.00
_cell.angle_beta   90.00
_cell.angle_gamma   90.00
#
_symmetry.space_group_name_H-M   'P 1'
#
loop_
_entity.id
_entity.type
_entity.pdbx_description
1 polymer ?
#
loop_
_entity_poly.entity_id
_entity_poly.type
_entity_poly.pdbx_seq_one_letter_code
_entity_poly.pdbx_strand_id
1 'polypeptide(L)'
;APTEGPAVPYAVELGLTVLHTALYGAVFLFAYLQLWLLLYYRERRLSYHTLCLFLCLLWAALRTTLFSFYLQNSLQALRLQQPFAHWLLYCLPGCLLFSSLCLLNLYFAEVIFKVKCAAEFNKYKVLLYLGSLFTSLLFLVVNLTCAMLIHGGVPENQLKWPVLARALVNDSLFILCAISLAGCMCKLGKMSSANVYLESKGTSVCQAILVGSVVALLYSSRACYNLVAVAISPDNVPGPFNYGWDNLSDKVSV
;
A
#
# COMPACT_ATOMS: atom_id res chain seq x y z
N ALA A 1 14.20 -6.34 -40.52
CA ALA A 1 13.33 -6.99 -39.52
C ALA A 1 14.17 -7.96 -38.71
N PRO A 2 14.22 -7.77 -37.38
CA PRO A 2 14.19 -8.89 -36.46
C PRO A 2 12.96 -8.76 -35.56
N THR A 3 12.13 -9.81 -35.56
CA THR A 3 10.99 -10.00 -34.67
C THR A 3 11.49 -10.29 -33.26
N GLU A 4 11.48 -9.29 -32.38
CA GLU A 4 11.58 -9.51 -30.93
C GLU A 4 10.26 -10.14 -30.47
N GLY A 5 10.27 -11.46 -30.24
CA GLY A 5 9.16 -12.15 -29.57
C GLY A 5 9.04 -11.68 -28.11
N PRO A 6 7.88 -11.89 -27.46
CA PRO A 6 7.67 -11.47 -26.08
C PRO A 6 8.71 -12.15 -25.16
N ALA A 7 9.31 -11.37 -24.27
CA ALA A 7 10.42 -11.77 -23.42
C ALA A 7 10.07 -12.83 -22.33
N VAL A 8 8.80 -13.25 -22.24
CA VAL A 8 8.31 -14.29 -21.33
C VAL A 8 7.29 -15.19 -22.06
N PRO A 9 7.32 -16.53 -21.86
CA PRO A 9 6.31 -17.41 -22.44
C PRO A 9 4.92 -17.11 -21.89
N TYR A 10 3.91 -17.01 -22.76
CA TYR A 10 2.50 -16.74 -22.41
C TYR A 10 1.96 -17.68 -21.30
N ALA A 11 2.39 -18.95 -21.30
CA ALA A 11 2.00 -19.91 -20.27
C ALA A 11 2.51 -19.53 -18.87
N VAL A 12 3.69 -18.92 -18.76
CA VAL A 12 4.27 -18.45 -17.50
C VAL A 12 3.53 -17.23 -16.99
N GLU A 13 3.21 -16.28 -17.88
CA GLU A 13 2.44 -15.08 -17.56
C GLU A 13 1.02 -15.40 -17.09
N LEU A 14 0.35 -16.33 -17.76
CA LEU A 14 -0.96 -16.83 -17.37
C LEU A 14 -0.90 -17.54 -16.02
N GLY A 15 0.08 -18.44 -15.83
CA GLY A 15 0.27 -19.16 -14.57
C GLY A 15 0.51 -18.23 -13.39
N LEU A 16 1.35 -17.20 -13.59
CA LEU A 16 1.65 -16.20 -12.58
C LEU A 16 0.41 -15.36 -12.23
N THR A 17 -0.36 -14.94 -13.24
CA THR A 17 -1.60 -14.18 -13.05
C THR A 17 -2.65 -14.98 -12.28
N VAL A 18 -2.85 -16.26 -12.63
CA VAL A 18 -3.80 -17.14 -11.93
C VAL A 18 -3.37 -17.35 -10.47
N LEU A 19 -2.07 -17.60 -10.23
CA LEU A 19 -1.53 -17.77 -8.89
C LEU A 19 -1.74 -16.50 -8.04
N HIS A 20 -1.42 -15.32 -8.57
CA HIS A 20 -1.64 -14.05 -7.87
C HIS A 20 -3.12 -13.81 -7.58
N THR A 21 -4.00 -14.07 -8.56
CA THR A 21 -5.45 -13.93 -8.38
C THR A 21 -5.96 -14.84 -7.26
N ALA A 22 -5.51 -16.10 -7.23
CA ALA A 22 -5.87 -17.05 -6.19
C ALA A 22 -5.36 -16.60 -4.81
N LEU A 23 -4.12 -16.12 -4.71
CA LEU A 23 -3.56 -15.60 -3.45
C LEU A 23 -4.33 -14.38 -2.95
N TYR A 24 -4.62 -13.40 -3.81
CA TYR A 24 -5.41 -12.23 -3.42
C TYR A 24 -6.86 -12.59 -3.07
N GLY A 25 -7.46 -13.55 -3.78
CA GLY A 25 -8.78 -14.07 -3.47
C GLY A 25 -8.82 -14.79 -2.12
N ALA A 26 -7.79 -15.56 -1.78
CA ALA A 26 -7.65 -16.20 -0.48
C ALA A 26 -7.51 -15.15 0.65
N VAL A 27 -6.70 -14.10 0.44
CA VAL A 27 -6.57 -12.98 1.40
C VAL A 27 -7.91 -12.25 1.57
N PHE A 28 -8.64 -12.01 0.47
CA PHE A 28 -9.97 -11.41 0.51
C PHE A 28 -10.93 -12.24 1.35
N LEU A 29 -11.03 -13.55 1.07
CA LEU A 29 -11.91 -14.45 1.80
C LEU A 29 -11.54 -14.52 3.28
N PHE A 30 -10.25 -14.58 3.59
CA PHE A 30 -9.76 -14.59 4.96
C PHE A 30 -10.12 -13.30 5.72
N ALA A 31 -9.83 -12.13 5.13
CA ALA A 31 -10.17 -10.84 5.73
C ALA A 31 -11.70 -10.67 5.89
N TYR A 32 -12.47 -11.16 4.91
CA TYR A 32 -13.93 -11.15 4.97
C TYR A 32 -14.46 -12.00 6.13
N LEU A 33 -13.97 -13.24 6.26
CA LEU A 33 -14.35 -14.13 7.34
C LEU A 33 -13.98 -13.56 8.71
N GLN A 34 -12.79 -12.95 8.84
CA GLN A 34 -12.38 -12.28 10.08
C GLN A 34 -13.29 -11.11 10.43
N LEU A 35 -13.65 -10.27 9.46
CA LEU A 35 -14.57 -9.16 9.66
C LEU A 35 -15.99 -9.64 10.01
N TRP A 36 -16.46 -10.69 9.34
CA TRP A 36 -17.74 -11.32 9.61
C TRP A 36 -17.82 -11.87 11.03
N LEU A 37 -16.79 -12.60 11.47
CA LEU A 37 -16.68 -13.08 12.85
C LEU A 37 -16.72 -11.91 13.84
N LEU A 38 -16.00 -10.83 13.57
CA LEU A 38 -15.98 -9.65 14.43
C LEU A 38 -17.37 -8.99 14.55
N LEU A 39 -18.11 -8.90 13.44
CA LEU A 39 -19.49 -8.40 13.42
C LEU A 39 -20.45 -9.34 14.14
N TYR A 40 -20.29 -10.65 13.95
CA TYR A 40 -21.12 -11.67 14.59
C TYR A 40 -20.96 -11.67 16.12
N TYR A 41 -19.73 -11.51 16.62
CA TYR A 41 -19.44 -11.38 18.06
C TYR A 41 -19.74 -9.98 18.64
N ARG A 42 -20.37 -9.08 17.86
CA ARG A 42 -21.04 -7.84 18.31
C ARG A 42 -20.15 -6.83 19.05
N GLU A 43 -18.87 -6.76 18.71
CA GLU A 43 -17.99 -5.67 19.16
C GLU A 43 -18.33 -4.38 18.40
N ARG A 44 -19.11 -3.50 19.03
CA ARG A 44 -19.72 -2.31 18.41
C ARG A 44 -18.76 -1.12 18.20
N ARG A 45 -17.46 -1.30 18.41
CA ARG A 45 -16.47 -0.21 18.36
C ARG A 45 -15.54 -0.36 17.16
N LEU A 46 -15.45 0.70 16.34
CA LEU A 46 -14.42 0.86 15.30
C LEU A 46 -13.03 0.80 15.95
N SER A 47 -12.39 -0.37 15.87
CA SER A 47 -11.05 -0.62 16.38
C SER A 47 -10.03 -0.55 15.24
N TYR A 48 -8.76 -0.32 15.58
CA TYR A 48 -7.63 -0.37 14.64
C TYR A 48 -7.61 -1.65 13.81
N HIS A 49 -7.93 -2.78 14.46
CA HIS A 49 -8.00 -4.08 13.82
C HIS A 49 -9.08 -4.10 12.73
N THR A 50 -10.29 -3.62 13.03
CA THR A 50 -11.41 -3.55 12.08
C THR A 50 -11.11 -2.64 10.90
N LEU A 51 -10.48 -1.48 11.14
CA LEU A 51 -10.08 -0.57 10.07
C LEU A 51 -9.02 -1.18 9.16
N CYS A 52 -8.00 -1.83 9.73
CA CYS A 52 -6.98 -2.54 8.96
C CYS A 52 -7.60 -3.67 8.11
N LEU A 53 -8.51 -4.48 8.69
CA LEU A 53 -9.22 -5.53 7.94
C LEU A 53 -10.07 -4.97 6.81
N PHE A 54 -10.76 -3.85 7.03
CA PHE A 54 -11.54 -3.20 5.98
C PHE A 54 -10.66 -2.69 4.84
N LEU A 55 -9.53 -2.04 5.15
CA LEU A 55 -8.56 -1.59 4.15
C LEU A 55 -7.96 -2.77 3.38
N CYS A 56 -7.60 -3.86 4.08
CA CYS A 56 -7.09 -5.09 3.48
C CYS A 56 -8.14 -5.75 2.56
N LEU A 57 -9.40 -5.80 2.99
CA LEU A 57 -10.50 -6.34 2.20
C LEU A 57 -10.70 -5.53 0.92
N LEU A 58 -10.75 -4.20 1.03
CA LEU A 58 -10.92 -3.31 -0.11
C LEU A 58 -9.72 -3.40 -1.06
N TRP A 59 -8.51 -3.48 -0.52
CA TRP A 59 -7.29 -3.67 -1.31
C TRP A 59 -7.29 -5.01 -2.06
N ALA A 60 -7.66 -6.10 -1.39
CA ALA A 60 -7.72 -7.42 -2.00
C ALA A 60 -8.82 -7.47 -3.07
N ALA A 61 -9.98 -6.86 -2.81
CA ALA A 61 -11.06 -6.73 -3.79
C ALA A 61 -10.58 -6.02 -5.06
N LEU A 62 -9.95 -4.85 -4.92
CA LEU A 62 -9.42 -4.09 -6.07
C LEU A 62 -8.33 -4.85 -6.83
N ARG A 63 -7.48 -5.61 -6.13
CA ARG A 63 -6.47 -6.46 -6.78
C ARG A 63 -7.11 -7.60 -7.56
N THR A 64 -8.05 -8.31 -6.96
CA THR A 64 -8.75 -9.42 -7.63
C THR A 64 -9.53 -8.95 -8.86
N THR A 65 -10.19 -7.79 -8.79
CA THR A 65 -10.90 -7.23 -9.95
C THR A 65 -9.94 -6.82 -11.06
N LEU A 66 -8.80 -6.21 -10.72
CA LEU A 66 -7.77 -5.85 -11.70
C LEU A 66 -7.23 -7.08 -12.45
N PHE A 67 -6.87 -8.15 -11.75
CA PHE A 67 -6.39 -9.38 -12.39
C PHE A 67 -7.49 -10.12 -13.16
N SER A 68 -8.74 -10.08 -12.68
CA SER A 68 -9.88 -10.64 -13.42
C SER A 68 -10.08 -9.93 -14.77
N PHE A 69 -9.94 -8.60 -14.82
CA PHE A 69 -10.02 -7.84 -16.07
C PHE A 69 -8.83 -8.10 -17.00
N TYR A 70 -7.65 -8.37 -16.42
CA TYR A 70 -6.47 -8.77 -17.19
C TYR A 70 -6.69 -10.11 -17.89
N LEU A 71 -7.24 -11.11 -17.19
CA LEU A 71 -7.58 -12.41 -17.78
C LEU A 71 -8.65 -12.33 -18.89
N GLN A 72 -9.56 -11.36 -18.80
CA GLN A 72 -10.64 -11.17 -19.77
C GLN A 72 -10.25 -10.33 -20.99
N ASN A 73 -8.99 -9.86 -21.10
CA ASN A 73 -8.51 -8.95 -22.16
C ASN A 73 -9.36 -7.66 -22.36
N SER A 74 -10.27 -7.36 -21.43
CA SER A 74 -11.18 -6.21 -21.47
C SER A 74 -10.56 -4.91 -20.96
N LEU A 75 -9.26 -4.93 -20.65
CA LEU A 75 -8.50 -3.77 -20.16
C LEU A 75 -8.55 -2.57 -21.12
N GLN A 76 -8.60 -2.84 -22.43
CA GLN A 76 -8.69 -1.79 -23.45
C GLN A 76 -10.01 -1.01 -23.36
N ALA A 77 -11.12 -1.70 -23.04
CA ALA A 77 -12.44 -1.09 -22.90
C ALA A 77 -12.55 -0.22 -21.63
N LEU A 78 -11.88 -0.63 -20.55
CA LEU A 78 -11.84 0.13 -19.31
C LEU A 78 -10.98 1.41 -19.43
N ARG A 79 -9.93 1.37 -20.25
CA ARG A 79 -9.02 2.51 -20.51
C ARG A 79 -9.72 3.67 -21.23
N LEU A 80 -10.73 3.37 -22.04
CA LEU A 80 -11.43 4.33 -22.89
C LEU A 80 -12.62 5.03 -22.23
N GLN A 81 -13.30 4.40 -21.26
CA GLN A 81 -14.63 4.87 -20.87
C GLN A 81 -14.66 5.77 -19.61
N GLN A 82 -13.79 5.58 -18.59
CA GLN A 82 -13.94 6.31 -17.31
C GLN A 82 -12.61 6.54 -16.54
N PRO A 83 -12.15 7.81 -16.36
CA PRO A 83 -10.90 8.13 -15.64
C PRO A 83 -10.95 7.74 -14.16
N PHE A 84 -12.14 7.76 -13.56
CA PHE A 84 -12.34 7.35 -12.17
C PHE A 84 -12.09 5.85 -11.95
N ALA A 85 -12.52 5.00 -12.89
CA ALA A 85 -12.33 3.56 -12.77
C ALA A 85 -10.84 3.18 -12.89
N HIS A 86 -10.11 3.86 -13.78
CA HIS A 86 -8.66 3.71 -13.89
C HIS A 86 -7.94 4.12 -12.59
N TRP A 87 -8.26 5.28 -12.03
CA TRP A 87 -7.70 5.69 -10.73
C TRP A 87 -8.05 4.69 -9.60
N LEU A 88 -9.30 4.24 -9.55
CA LEU A 88 -9.79 3.33 -8.52
C LEU A 88 -9.05 1.98 -8.55
N LEU A 89 -8.82 1.42 -9.73
CA LEU A 89 -8.19 0.11 -9.88
C LEU A 89 -6.65 0.17 -9.76
N TYR A 90 -6.03 1.23 -10.26
CA TYR A 90 -4.57 1.31 -10.33
C TYR A 90 -3.93 2.09 -9.17
N CYS A 91 -4.58 3.16 -8.71
CA CYS A 91 -4.01 4.12 -7.75
C CYS A 91 -4.46 3.87 -6.31
N LEU A 92 -5.75 3.57 -6.13
CA LEU A 92 -6.33 3.35 -4.80
C LEU A 92 -5.65 2.19 -4.05
N PRO A 93 -5.25 1.05 -4.67
CA PRO A 93 -4.56 -0.02 -3.94
C PRO A 93 -3.26 0.45 -3.29
N GLY A 94 -2.50 1.34 -3.93
CA GLY A 94 -1.30 1.93 -3.33
C GLY A 94 -1.62 2.78 -2.11
N CYS A 95 -2.69 3.57 -2.19
CA CYS A 95 -3.15 4.42 -1.08
C CYS A 95 -3.65 3.60 0.11
N LEU A 96 -4.44 2.55 -0.13
CA LEU A 96 -4.94 1.65 0.93
C LEU A 96 -3.80 0.93 1.66
N LEU A 97 -2.77 0.55 0.91
CA LEU A 97 -1.59 -0.10 1.45
C LEU A 97 -0.80 0.86 2.36
N PHE A 98 -0.61 2.10 1.91
CA PHE A 98 0.02 3.15 2.72
C PHE A 98 -0.80 3.48 3.98
N SER A 99 -2.13 3.62 3.86
CA SER A 99 -3.00 3.84 5.02
C SER A 99 -2.94 2.69 6.03
N SER A 100 -2.82 1.44 5.56
CA SER A 100 -2.64 0.28 6.45
C SER A 100 -1.30 0.34 7.19
N LEU A 101 -0.23 0.78 6.52
CA LEU A 101 1.08 1.00 7.15
C LEU A 101 1.02 2.12 8.19
N CYS A 102 0.33 3.23 7.88
CA CYS A 102 0.11 4.32 8.84
C CYS A 102 -0.69 3.86 10.06
N LEU A 103 -1.75 3.07 9.88
CA LEU A 103 -2.52 2.49 10.99
C LEU A 103 -1.67 1.55 11.85
N LEU A 104 -0.81 0.73 11.23
CA LEU A 104 0.10 -0.15 11.96
C LEU A 104 1.10 0.66 12.81
N ASN A 105 1.67 1.72 12.23
CA ASN A 105 2.58 2.61 12.94
C ASN A 105 1.86 3.35 14.08
N LEU A 106 0.65 3.84 13.83
CA LEU A 106 -0.21 4.47 14.83
C LEU A 106 -0.55 3.52 15.99
N TYR A 107 -0.85 2.24 15.71
CA TYR A 107 -1.11 1.23 16.72
C TYR A 107 0.10 1.05 17.66
N PHE A 108 1.30 0.86 17.11
CA PHE A 108 2.50 0.67 17.92
C PHE A 108 2.92 1.93 18.67
N ALA A 109 2.80 3.10 18.02
CA ALA A 109 3.01 4.38 18.68
C ALA A 109 2.03 4.54 19.86
N GLU A 110 0.75 4.21 19.68
CA GLU A 110 -0.26 4.27 20.75
C GLU A 110 0.14 3.41 21.95
N VAL A 111 0.57 2.16 21.72
CA VAL A 111 1.02 1.25 22.79
C VAL A 111 2.19 1.86 23.57
N ILE A 112 3.18 2.41 22.87
CA ILE A 112 4.38 3.00 23.50
C ILE A 112 4.00 4.25 24.32
N PHE A 113 3.20 5.15 23.77
CA PHE A 113 2.79 6.39 24.46
C PHE A 113 1.87 6.11 25.65
N LYS A 114 0.98 5.13 25.53
CA LYS A 114 0.09 4.71 26.62
C LYS A 114 0.86 4.18 27.82
N VAL A 115 1.97 3.47 27.56
CA VAL A 115 2.84 2.91 28.59
C VAL A 115 3.77 3.97 29.19
N LYS A 116 4.25 4.93 28.39
CA LYS A 116 5.17 5.99 28.86
C LYS A 116 4.49 7.13 29.59
N CYS A 117 3.39 7.65 29.07
CA CYS A 117 2.76 8.88 29.54
C CYS A 117 1.24 8.71 29.63
N ALA A 118 0.77 7.87 30.54
CA ALA A 118 -0.67 7.62 30.73
C ALA A 118 -1.46 8.90 31.06
N ALA A 119 -0.86 9.86 31.77
CA ALA A 119 -1.52 11.10 32.21
C ALA A 119 -1.80 12.09 31.07
N GLU A 120 -0.93 12.19 30.06
CA GLU A 120 -1.09 13.12 28.92
C GLU A 120 -1.52 12.43 27.63
N PHE A 121 -1.73 11.11 27.69
CA PHE A 121 -2.04 10.28 26.54
C PHE A 121 -3.20 10.81 25.69
N ASN A 122 -4.24 11.38 26.32
CA ASN A 122 -5.42 11.87 25.58
C ASN A 122 -5.09 13.02 24.62
N LYS A 123 -4.13 13.90 24.97
CA LYS A 123 -3.69 15.01 24.11
C LYS A 123 -2.85 14.52 22.93
N TYR A 124 -1.90 13.62 23.20
CA TYR A 124 -1.05 13.03 22.16
C TYR A 124 -1.81 12.07 21.26
N LYS A 125 -2.86 11.41 21.77
CA LYS A 125 -3.73 10.53 21.00
C LYS A 125 -4.33 11.28 19.81
N VAL A 126 -4.97 12.43 20.05
CA VAL A 126 -5.57 13.22 18.96
C VAL A 126 -4.51 13.63 17.93
N LEU A 127 -3.32 14.05 18.39
CA LEU A 127 -2.23 14.46 17.51
C LEU A 127 -1.70 13.31 16.63
N LEU A 128 -1.55 12.10 17.20
CA LEU A 128 -1.09 10.92 16.46
C LEU A 128 -2.12 10.48 15.41
N TYR A 129 -3.41 10.45 15.77
CA TYR A 129 -4.48 10.12 14.84
C TYR A 129 -4.58 11.15 13.72
N LEU A 130 -4.55 12.44 14.06
CA LEU A 130 -4.60 13.53 13.08
C LEU A 130 -3.39 13.50 12.15
N GLY A 131 -2.19 13.25 12.70
CA GLY A 131 -0.98 13.07 11.91
C GLY A 131 -1.09 11.90 10.93
N SER A 132 -1.48 10.71 11.41
CA SER A 132 -1.68 9.53 10.57
C SER A 132 -2.72 9.74 9.47
N LEU A 133 -3.85 10.37 9.81
CA LEU A 133 -4.90 10.71 8.85
C LEU A 133 -4.41 11.72 7.82
N PHE A 134 -3.72 12.77 8.27
CA PHE A 134 -3.15 13.80 7.40
C PHE A 134 -2.15 13.20 6.41
N THR A 135 -1.22 12.35 6.86
CA THR A 135 -0.27 11.70 5.97
C THR A 135 -0.97 10.80 4.95
N SER A 136 -1.98 10.04 5.36
CA SER A 136 -2.77 9.20 4.45
C SER A 136 -3.55 10.03 3.42
N LEU A 137 -4.17 11.13 3.84
CA LEU A 137 -4.90 12.04 2.97
C LEU A 137 -3.96 12.76 2.00
N LEU A 138 -2.80 13.20 2.45
CA LEU A 138 -1.79 13.82 1.60
C LEU A 138 -1.34 12.84 0.51
N PHE A 139 -1.05 11.59 0.88
CA PHE A 139 -0.72 10.54 -0.08
C PHE A 139 -1.85 10.33 -1.10
N LEU A 140 -3.11 10.25 -0.64
CA LEU A 140 -4.27 10.10 -1.50
C LEU A 140 -4.43 11.28 -2.47
N VAL A 141 -4.33 12.52 -1.98
CA VAL A 141 -4.51 13.74 -2.75
C VAL A 141 -3.42 13.89 -3.81
N VAL A 142 -2.16 13.64 -3.47
CA VAL A 142 -1.04 13.70 -4.42
C VAL A 142 -1.24 12.71 -5.57
N ASN A 143 -1.67 11.49 -5.24
CA ASN A 143 -1.95 10.44 -6.22
C ASN A 143 -3.19 10.72 -7.08
N LEU A 144 -4.27 11.23 -6.48
CA LEU A 144 -5.47 11.65 -7.19
C LEU A 144 -5.20 12.83 -8.13
N THR A 145 -4.47 13.84 -7.66
CA THR A 145 -4.13 15.02 -8.46
C THR A 145 -3.33 14.63 -9.69
N CYS A 146 -2.37 13.70 -9.55
CA CYS A 146 -1.61 13.22 -10.69
C CYS A 146 -2.46 12.43 -11.69
N ALA A 147 -3.37 11.58 -11.22
CA ALA A 147 -4.29 10.88 -12.11
C ALA A 147 -5.19 11.84 -12.90
N MET A 148 -5.70 12.89 -12.25
CA MET A 148 -6.50 13.92 -12.92
C MET A 148 -5.68 14.73 -13.94
N LEU A 149 -4.41 15.05 -13.63
CA LEU A 149 -3.51 15.76 -14.56
C LEU A 149 -3.20 14.95 -15.81
N ILE A 150 -3.03 13.62 -15.68
CA ILE A 150 -2.77 12.72 -16.81
C ILE A 150 -3.98 12.67 -17.74
N HIS A 151 -5.19 12.62 -17.19
CA HIS A 151 -6.42 12.60 -17.97
C HIS A 151 -6.86 13.98 -18.49
N GLY A 152 -6.32 15.08 -17.91
CA GLY A 152 -6.65 16.45 -18.28
C GLY A 152 -6.02 16.96 -19.58
N GLY A 153 -5.32 16.11 -20.34
CA GLY A 153 -4.77 16.46 -21.66
C GLY A 153 -3.57 17.43 -21.62
N VAL A 154 -2.85 17.48 -20.50
CA VAL A 154 -1.64 18.31 -20.36
C VAL A 154 -0.52 17.75 -21.26
N PRO A 155 0.22 18.59 -22.02
CA PRO A 155 1.29 18.13 -22.91
C PRO A 155 2.37 17.35 -22.16
N GLU A 156 2.90 16.29 -22.78
CA GLU A 156 3.80 15.29 -22.16
C GLU A 156 5.03 15.90 -21.47
N ASN A 157 5.61 16.98 -22.02
CA ASN A 157 6.76 17.68 -21.42
C ASN A 157 6.44 18.33 -20.07
N GLN A 158 5.19 18.72 -19.83
CA GLN A 158 4.73 19.30 -18.55
C GLN A 158 4.29 18.20 -17.56
N LEU A 159 4.03 16.97 -18.03
CA LEU A 159 3.56 15.85 -17.22
C LEU A 159 4.69 15.08 -16.52
N LYS A 160 5.92 15.14 -17.07
CA LYS A 160 7.11 14.49 -16.49
C LYS A 160 7.37 14.94 -15.04
N TRP A 161 7.39 16.24 -14.80
CA TRP A 161 7.67 16.83 -13.48
C TRP A 161 6.66 16.46 -12.38
N PRO A 162 5.34 16.55 -12.58
CA PRO A 162 4.37 16.14 -11.56
C PRO A 162 4.38 14.62 -11.31
N VAL A 163 4.61 13.79 -12.33
CA VAL A 163 4.72 12.33 -12.16
C VAL A 163 5.97 11.97 -11.35
N LEU A 164 7.09 12.63 -11.63
CA LEU A 164 8.33 12.51 -10.88
C LEU A 164 8.18 12.98 -9.43
N ALA A 165 7.59 14.16 -9.23
CA ALA A 165 7.34 14.73 -7.91
C ALA A 165 6.44 13.81 -7.07
N ARG A 166 5.39 13.24 -7.68
CA ARG A 166 4.53 12.24 -7.04
C ARG A 166 5.30 11.00 -6.62
N ALA A 167 6.14 10.45 -7.50
CA ALA A 167 6.96 9.29 -7.17
C ALA A 167 7.88 9.60 -5.97
N LEU A 168 8.59 10.73 -6.01
CA LEU A 168 9.47 11.16 -4.93
C LEU A 168 8.73 11.38 -3.60
N VAL A 169 7.58 12.07 -3.62
CA VAL A 169 6.75 12.30 -2.43
C VAL A 169 6.23 10.98 -1.87
N ASN A 170 5.71 10.10 -2.72
CA ASN A 170 5.20 8.80 -2.27
C ASN A 170 6.30 7.93 -1.66
N ASP A 171 7.42 7.76 -2.36
CA ASP A 171 8.51 6.90 -1.91
C ASP A 171 9.18 7.46 -0.63
N SER A 172 9.34 8.78 -0.52
CA SER A 172 9.85 9.41 0.71
C SER A 172 8.90 9.21 1.90
N LEU A 173 7.58 9.33 1.70
CA LEU A 173 6.59 9.04 2.74
C LEU A 173 6.63 7.58 3.19
N PHE A 174 6.80 6.64 2.26
CA PHE A 174 6.99 5.22 2.60
C PHE A 174 8.25 4.99 3.44
N ILE A 175 9.38 5.60 3.06
CA ILE A 175 10.64 5.48 3.79
C ILE A 175 10.51 6.08 5.20
N LEU A 176 9.93 7.29 5.33
CA LEU A 176 9.70 7.92 6.63
C LEU A 176 8.79 7.07 7.52
N CYS A 177 7.74 6.47 6.96
CA CYS A 177 6.85 5.58 7.69
C CYS A 177 7.58 4.30 8.14
N ALA A 178 8.42 3.71 7.27
CA ALA A 178 9.21 2.53 7.59
C ALA A 178 10.24 2.80 8.71
N ILE A 179 10.94 3.94 8.65
CA ILE A 179 11.87 4.37 9.71
C ILE A 179 11.13 4.57 11.03
N SER A 180 9.97 5.24 11.00
CA SER A 180 9.14 5.45 12.18
C SER A 180 8.65 4.13 12.78
N LEU A 181 8.20 3.18 11.95
CA LEU A 181 7.78 1.85 12.36
C LEU A 181 8.95 1.05 12.98
N ALA A 182 10.11 1.04 12.33
CA ALA A 182 11.31 0.39 12.85
C ALA A 182 11.75 0.99 14.19
N GLY A 183 11.70 2.33 14.33
CA GLY A 183 11.95 3.02 15.59
C GLY A 183 10.97 2.63 16.69
N CYS A 184 9.68 2.44 16.35
CA CYS A 184 8.69 1.93 17.28
C CYS A 184 9.01 0.48 17.69
N MET A 185 9.41 -0.39 16.76
CA MET A 185 9.77 -1.79 17.07
C MET A 185 10.97 -1.87 18.02
N CYS A 186 12.02 -1.09 17.74
CA CYS A 186 13.20 -1.00 18.59
C CYS A 186 12.87 -0.51 20.01
N LYS A 187 11.97 0.50 20.12
CA LYS A 187 11.52 0.99 21.43
C LYS A 187 10.65 -0.03 22.15
N LEU A 188 9.78 -0.74 21.43
CA LEU A 188 8.88 -1.75 21.98
C LEU A 188 9.66 -2.92 22.60
N GLY A 189 10.69 -3.41 21.92
CA GLY A 189 11.55 -4.48 22.44
C GLY A 189 12.33 -4.11 23.70
N LYS A 190 12.54 -2.81 23.96
CA LYS A 190 13.26 -2.33 25.16
C LYS A 190 12.36 -2.09 26.38
N MET A 191 11.03 -2.08 26.21
CA MET A 191 10.10 -1.75 27.29
C MET A 191 9.37 -3.00 27.78
N SER A 192 9.72 -3.47 28.99
CA SER A 192 9.07 -4.63 29.62
C SER A 192 7.57 -4.42 29.86
N SER A 193 7.15 -3.20 30.20
CA SER A 193 5.74 -2.84 30.43
C SER A 193 4.88 -2.88 29.16
N ALA A 194 5.46 -2.53 28.01
CA ALA A 194 4.78 -2.66 26.72
C ALA A 194 4.66 -4.12 26.28
N ASN A 195 5.64 -4.96 26.68
CA ASN A 195 5.59 -6.40 26.45
C ASN A 195 4.43 -7.06 27.17
N VAL A 196 4.27 -6.78 28.47
CA VAL A 196 3.13 -7.28 29.26
C VAL A 196 1.79 -6.82 28.68
N TYR A 197 1.70 -5.57 28.21
CA TYR A 197 0.46 -5.06 27.59
C TYR A 197 0.10 -5.82 26.30
N LEU A 198 1.07 -6.09 25.42
CA LEU A 198 0.81 -6.83 24.19
C LEU A 198 0.50 -8.31 24.45
N GLU A 199 1.21 -8.92 25.39
CA GLU A 199 0.96 -10.29 25.81
C GLU A 199 -0.45 -10.44 26.41
N SER A 200 -0.92 -9.45 27.19
CA SER A 200 -2.30 -9.41 27.69
C SER A 200 -3.37 -9.26 26.60
N LYS A 201 -2.98 -8.79 25.41
CA LYS A 201 -3.85 -8.71 24.22
C LYS A 201 -3.77 -9.97 23.34
N GLY A 202 -2.98 -10.96 23.73
CA GLY A 202 -2.80 -12.21 23.01
C GLY A 202 -1.78 -12.12 21.88
N THR A 203 -0.98 -11.04 21.80
CA THR A 203 0.07 -10.88 20.79
C THR A 203 1.44 -10.95 21.43
N SER A 204 2.26 -11.91 21.01
CA SER A 204 3.67 -11.98 21.45
C SER A 204 4.46 -10.79 20.88
N VAL A 205 5.27 -10.13 21.71
CA VAL A 205 6.16 -9.05 21.25
C VAL A 205 7.15 -9.52 20.20
N CYS A 206 7.66 -10.74 20.31
CA CYS A 206 8.59 -11.26 19.31
C CYS A 206 7.92 -11.36 17.93
N GLN A 207 6.67 -11.85 17.89
CA GLN A 207 5.88 -11.89 16.67
C GLN A 207 5.59 -10.47 16.15
N ALA A 208 5.21 -9.54 17.02
CA ALA A 208 4.92 -8.17 16.63
C ALA A 208 6.15 -7.44 16.06
N ILE A 209 7.32 -7.59 16.70
CA ILE A 209 8.59 -7.03 16.23
C ILE A 209 8.98 -7.66 14.90
N LEU A 210 8.89 -8.99 14.79
CA LEU A 210 9.24 -9.70 13.56
C LEU A 210 8.36 -9.26 12.38
N VAL A 211 7.03 -9.27 12.55
CA VAL A 211 6.08 -8.84 11.52
C VAL A 211 6.29 -7.36 11.18
N GLY A 212 6.39 -6.47 12.17
CA GLY A 212 6.63 -5.05 11.94
C GLY A 212 7.94 -4.75 11.23
N SER A 213 9.01 -5.50 11.54
CA SER A 213 10.33 -5.34 10.92
C SER A 213 10.33 -5.84 9.48
N VAL A 214 9.73 -7.01 9.21
CA VAL A 214 9.58 -7.54 7.85
C VAL A 214 8.77 -6.57 6.98
N VAL A 215 7.67 -6.04 7.52
CA VAL A 215 6.86 -5.02 6.86
C VAL A 215 7.71 -3.78 6.54
N ALA A 216 8.41 -3.22 7.52
CA ALA A 216 9.26 -2.05 7.32
C ALA A 216 10.34 -2.29 6.23
N LEU A 217 10.99 -3.45 6.24
CA LEU A 217 12.02 -3.81 5.26
C LEU A 217 11.46 -3.95 3.85
N LEU A 218 10.32 -4.63 3.68
CA LEU A 218 9.69 -4.82 2.37
C LEU A 218 9.25 -3.48 1.76
N TYR A 219 8.64 -2.59 2.57
CA TYR A 219 8.23 -1.26 2.08
C TYR A 219 9.42 -0.35 1.79
N SER A 220 10.43 -0.36 2.67
CA SER A 220 11.65 0.43 2.43
C SER A 220 12.38 -0.06 1.20
N SER A 221 12.50 -1.38 1.00
CA SER A 221 13.16 -1.97 -0.18
C SER A 221 12.44 -1.57 -1.46
N ARG A 222 11.10 -1.66 -1.49
CA ARG A 222 10.30 -1.21 -2.63
C ARG A 222 10.51 0.28 -2.92
N ALA A 223 10.43 1.13 -1.91
CA ALA A 223 10.60 2.57 -2.07
C ALA A 223 12.03 2.92 -2.54
N CYS A 224 13.05 2.26 -1.99
CA CYS A 224 14.44 2.43 -2.43
C CYS A 224 14.63 1.99 -3.89
N TYR A 225 14.07 0.86 -4.30
CA TYR A 225 14.12 0.40 -5.68
C TYR A 225 13.50 1.43 -6.64
N ASN A 226 12.31 1.94 -6.30
CA ASN A 226 11.64 2.96 -7.12
C ASN A 226 12.46 4.24 -7.20
N LEU A 227 13.02 4.69 -6.08
CA LEU A 227 13.82 5.92 -6.01
C LEU A 227 15.10 5.81 -6.82
N VAL A 228 15.77 4.65 -6.77
CA VAL A 228 16.95 4.34 -7.60
C VAL A 228 16.56 4.28 -9.08
N ALA A 229 15.46 3.63 -9.43
CA ALA A 229 14.97 3.57 -10.82
C ALA A 229 14.68 4.97 -11.39
N VAL A 230 14.03 5.82 -10.58
CA VAL A 230 13.76 7.22 -10.91
C VAL A 230 15.04 8.05 -11.04
N ALA A 231 16.04 7.82 -10.19
CA ALA A 231 17.30 8.56 -10.21
C ALA A 231 18.20 8.18 -11.41
N ILE A 232 18.21 6.90 -11.81
CA ILE A 232 19.05 6.40 -12.90
C ILE A 232 18.45 6.68 -14.27
N SER A 233 17.12 6.69 -14.41
CA SER A 233 16.45 6.94 -15.69
C SER A 233 15.28 7.89 -15.55
N PRO A 234 15.54 9.21 -15.44
CA PRO A 234 14.48 10.22 -15.40
C PRO A 234 13.68 10.32 -16.72
N ASP A 235 14.17 9.76 -17.82
CA ASP A 235 13.41 9.66 -19.09
C ASP A 235 12.58 8.38 -19.22
N ASN A 236 12.91 7.31 -18.47
CA ASN A 236 12.11 6.09 -18.34
C ASN A 236 11.39 6.06 -16.99
N VAL A 237 10.75 7.18 -16.61
CA VAL A 237 9.97 7.25 -15.38
C VAL A 237 8.96 6.10 -15.41
N PRO A 238 9.01 5.15 -14.45
CA PRO A 238 8.04 4.07 -14.41
C PRO A 238 6.65 4.69 -14.40
N GLY A 239 5.77 4.13 -15.24
CA GLY A 239 4.46 4.72 -15.54
C GLY A 239 3.70 5.19 -14.30
N PRO A 240 2.73 6.12 -14.47
CA PRO A 240 2.16 6.96 -13.41
C PRO A 240 1.50 6.23 -12.22
N PHE A 241 1.45 4.91 -12.20
CA PHE A 241 0.88 4.09 -11.14
C PHE A 241 1.86 3.11 -10.47
N ASN A 242 3.16 3.19 -10.77
CA ASN A 242 4.24 2.48 -10.08
C ASN A 242 4.00 0.96 -9.95
N TYR A 243 4.10 0.29 -11.09
CA TYR A 243 4.23 -1.16 -11.24
C TYR A 243 5.58 -1.45 -11.88
N GLY A 244 6.61 -1.56 -11.04
CA GLY A 244 7.95 -1.92 -11.46
C GLY A 244 8.19 -3.42 -11.40
N TRP A 245 7.65 -4.17 -12.37
CA TRP A 245 8.31 -5.32 -13.02
C TRP A 245 7.81 -5.56 -14.47
N ASP A 246 6.94 -4.68 -15.00
CA ASP A 246 5.98 -4.96 -16.08
C ASP A 246 6.30 -4.26 -17.41
N ASN A 247 7.45 -3.58 -17.54
CA ASN A 247 8.00 -3.17 -18.86
C ASN A 247 8.41 -4.37 -19.73
N LEU A 248 8.00 -5.59 -19.36
CA LEU A 248 7.98 -6.77 -20.23
C LEU A 248 6.80 -6.74 -21.22
N SER A 249 5.74 -5.96 -20.94
CA SER A 249 4.60 -5.79 -21.85
C SER A 249 4.70 -4.56 -22.76
N ASP A 250 5.51 -3.56 -22.42
CA ASP A 250 5.77 -2.37 -23.27
C ASP A 250 6.68 -2.68 -24.49
N LYS A 251 6.99 -3.96 -24.72
CA LYS A 251 7.62 -4.48 -25.94
C LYS A 251 6.65 -5.16 -26.91
N VAL A 252 5.35 -5.20 -26.59
CA VAL A 252 4.34 -5.74 -27.52
C VAL A 252 3.53 -4.59 -28.12
N SER A 253 3.85 -4.29 -29.39
CA SER A 253 3.24 -3.32 -30.32
C SER A 253 3.62 -1.85 -30.07
N VAL A 254 4.44 -1.20 -30.92
CA VAL A 254 4.52 -1.26 -32.40
C VAL A 254 5.92 -1.60 -32.90
#